data_AF-A0AAP2S3H3-F1
#
_entry.id   AF-A0AAP2S3H3-F1
#
_cell.length_a   1.000
_cell.length_b   1.000
_cell.length_c   1.000
_cell.angle_alpha   90.00
_cell.angle_beta   90.00
_cell.angle_gamma   90.00
#
_symmetry.space_group_name_H-M   'P 1'
#
loop_
_entity.id
_entity.type
_entity.pdbx_description
1 polymer ?
#
loop_
_entity_poly.entity_id
_entity_poly.type
_entity_poly.pdbx_seq_one_letter_code
_entity_poly.pdbx_strand_id
1 'polypeptide(L)'
;MLNLNVHVGRADHGAARTPIEPASRQNAEHLISAMDVLGKRLRQLSARQSVRYDTHEVNRLRITQAENQAPGAVETGRFIRGTAANIGIKPADVFTDFYQNDERNCVTVSAIKAAMMRFGHNPHGVFKRVRATATGFEVVMRDAYRLHISHAELEQARKASDFKANRPNDVLVNAQFLYAVSGKRAQMEGNDGVDKKDYTAALTSLNDGEYPGQALRRLGLKNYVAPATLEDFRRGAIGTVADSVHSMAVINGKLDDYGKAAELNESQWRNRSAIGLKLL
;
A
#
# COMPACT_ATOMS: atom_id res chain seq x y z
N MET A 1 -7.41 56.63 -80.95
CA MET A 1 -6.26 57.54 -80.75
C MET A 1 -5.09 56.70 -80.24
N LEU A 2 -3.95 56.81 -80.93
CA LEU A 2 -2.54 56.58 -80.55
C LEU A 2 -2.23 55.69 -79.31
N ASN A 3 -1.49 54.58 -79.50
CA ASN A 3 -0.04 54.41 -79.18
C ASN A 3 0.27 54.48 -77.65
N LEU A 4 1.04 53.60 -76.99
CA LEU A 4 2.29 52.92 -77.38
C LEU A 4 2.74 51.95 -76.25
N ASN A 5 3.43 50.85 -76.62
CA ASN A 5 4.59 50.21 -75.93
C ASN A 5 4.42 49.47 -74.57
N VAL A 6 5.08 48.32 -74.26
CA VAL A 6 6.18 47.57 -74.90
C VAL A 6 6.34 46.16 -74.27
N HIS A 7 6.56 45.14 -75.12
CA HIS A 7 7.54 44.00 -75.02
C HIS A 7 7.45 43.01 -73.84
N VAL A 8 7.70 41.69 -73.91
CA VAL A 8 8.39 40.72 -74.80
C VAL A 8 7.69 39.36 -74.52
N GLY A 9 7.23 38.55 -75.47
CA GLY A 9 8.02 37.69 -76.35
C GLY A 9 7.56 36.23 -76.17
N ARG A 10 7.05 35.66 -77.25
CA ARG A 10 6.46 34.33 -77.41
C ARG A 10 7.56 33.32 -77.74
N ALA A 11 7.45 32.06 -77.28
CA ALA A 11 7.52 30.88 -78.16
C ALA A 11 7.44 29.56 -77.36
N ASP A 12 6.57 28.69 -77.87
CA ASP A 12 6.33 27.29 -77.47
C ASP A 12 7.58 26.41 -77.54
N HIS A 13 7.63 25.33 -76.75
CA HIS A 13 8.12 24.01 -77.23
C HIS A 13 7.65 22.86 -76.34
N GLY A 14 7.19 21.79 -76.99
CA GLY A 14 6.63 20.59 -76.38
C GLY A 14 7.63 19.80 -75.53
N ALA A 15 7.13 19.29 -74.40
CA ALA A 15 7.89 18.49 -73.45
C ALA A 15 8.13 17.06 -73.99
N ALA A 16 9.38 16.78 -74.35
CA ALA A 16 9.89 15.43 -74.52
C ALA A 16 10.05 14.74 -73.15
N ARG A 17 9.50 13.54 -73.00
CA ARG A 17 9.72 12.68 -71.82
C ARG A 17 11.12 12.06 -71.90
N THR A 18 11.99 12.38 -70.95
CA THR A 18 13.29 11.71 -70.76
C THR A 18 13.13 10.36 -70.02
N PRO A 19 13.93 9.33 -70.33
CA PRO A 19 13.89 8.04 -69.65
C PRO A 19 14.58 8.12 -68.28
N ILE A 20 14.00 7.48 -67.26
CA ILE A 20 14.59 7.36 -65.92
C ILE A 20 15.80 6.41 -65.99
N GLU A 21 16.96 6.88 -65.54
CA GLU A 21 18.27 6.21 -65.56
C GLU A 21 18.28 4.88 -64.75
N PRO A 22 18.86 3.77 -65.26
CA PRO A 22 18.77 2.44 -64.64
C PRO A 22 19.42 2.31 -63.25
N ALA A 23 20.40 3.15 -62.92
CA ALA A 23 21.07 3.14 -61.61
C ALA A 23 20.13 3.53 -60.45
N SER A 24 19.10 4.34 -60.73
CA SER A 24 18.12 4.79 -59.72
C SER A 24 17.17 3.66 -59.26
N ARG A 25 16.81 2.74 -60.16
CA ARG A 25 15.95 1.59 -59.85
C ARG A 25 16.66 0.54 -59.01
N GLN A 26 17.90 0.22 -59.35
CA GLN A 26 18.68 -0.79 -58.65
C GLN A 26 18.99 -0.37 -57.20
N ASN A 27 19.24 0.93 -56.98
CA ASN A 27 19.40 1.48 -55.64
C ASN A 27 18.08 1.45 -54.83
N ALA A 28 16.94 1.70 -55.49
CA ALA A 28 15.63 1.60 -54.85
C ALA A 28 15.28 0.15 -54.45
N GLU A 29 15.59 -0.83 -55.30
CA GLU A 29 15.36 -2.25 -55.01
C GLU A 29 16.24 -2.76 -53.85
N HIS A 30 17.50 -2.32 -53.79
CA HIS A 30 18.37 -2.64 -52.65
C HIS A 30 17.87 -2.02 -51.33
N LEU A 31 17.34 -0.79 -51.36
CA LEU A 31 16.76 -0.15 -50.18
C LEU A 31 15.50 -0.87 -49.69
N ILE A 32 14.61 -1.27 -50.61
CA ILE A 32 13.39 -2.03 -50.27
C ILE A 32 13.75 -3.38 -49.63
N SER A 33 14.72 -4.10 -50.21
CA SER A 33 15.21 -5.37 -49.67
C SER A 33 15.80 -5.21 -48.26
N ALA A 34 16.60 -4.16 -48.04
CA ALA A 34 17.19 -3.87 -46.72
C ALA A 34 16.11 -3.56 -45.66
N MET A 35 15.07 -2.79 -46.02
CA MET A 35 13.95 -2.48 -45.13
C MET A 35 13.13 -3.73 -44.78
N ASP A 36 12.95 -4.65 -45.72
CA ASP A 36 12.25 -5.91 -45.48
C ASP A 36 13.00 -6.83 -44.50
N VAL A 37 14.33 -6.91 -44.63
CA VAL A 37 15.18 -7.64 -43.70
C VAL A 37 15.11 -7.04 -42.30
N LEU A 38 15.15 -5.71 -42.20
CA LEU A 38 15.03 -5.00 -40.93
C LEU A 38 13.65 -5.25 -40.28
N GLY A 39 12.57 -5.17 -41.07
CA GLY A 39 11.21 -5.47 -40.61
C GLY A 39 11.04 -6.90 -40.11
N LYS A 40 11.65 -7.89 -40.79
CA LYS A 40 11.67 -9.29 -40.33
C LYS A 40 12.42 -9.47 -39.01
N ARG A 41 13.59 -8.83 -38.84
CA ARG A 41 14.36 -8.89 -37.60
C ARG A 41 13.63 -8.23 -36.42
N LEU A 42 12.98 -7.09 -36.64
CA LEU A 42 12.19 -6.42 -35.60
C LEU A 42 11.02 -7.28 -35.13
N ARG A 43 10.30 -7.95 -36.05
CA ARG A 43 9.24 -8.91 -35.70
C ARG A 43 9.77 -10.10 -34.89
N GLN A 44 10.93 -10.66 -35.26
CA GLN A 44 11.55 -11.75 -34.51
C GLN A 44 12.01 -11.33 -33.10
N LEU A 45 12.54 -10.12 -32.94
CA LEU A 45 12.93 -9.58 -31.64
C LEU A 45 11.71 -9.32 -30.75
N SER A 46 10.65 -8.74 -31.32
CA SER A 46 9.38 -8.53 -30.63
C SER A 46 8.76 -9.86 -30.18
N ALA A 47 8.73 -10.89 -31.05
CA ALA A 47 8.23 -12.22 -30.71
C ALA A 47 9.08 -12.93 -29.64
N ARG A 48 10.40 -12.79 -29.69
CA ARG A 48 11.29 -13.32 -28.63
C ARG A 48 11.09 -12.61 -27.30
N GLN A 49 10.83 -11.31 -27.34
CA GLN A 49 10.55 -10.52 -26.15
C GLN A 49 9.20 -10.88 -25.55
N SER A 50 8.14 -11.02 -26.36
CA SER A 50 6.83 -11.47 -25.90
C SER A 50 6.87 -12.88 -25.30
N VAL A 51 7.53 -13.85 -25.95
CA VAL A 51 7.69 -15.21 -25.40
C VAL A 51 8.47 -15.19 -24.08
N ARG A 52 9.50 -14.34 -23.94
CA ARG A 52 10.22 -14.19 -22.66
C ARG A 52 9.31 -13.59 -21.57
N TYR A 53 8.52 -12.57 -21.89
CA TYR A 53 7.55 -11.99 -20.95
C TYR A 53 6.53 -13.02 -20.50
N ASP A 54 5.91 -13.76 -21.42
CA ASP A 54 4.96 -14.82 -21.11
C ASP A 54 5.59 -15.91 -20.25
N THR A 55 6.83 -16.32 -20.56
CA THR A 55 7.53 -17.34 -19.77
C THR A 55 7.85 -16.84 -18.36
N HIS A 56 8.26 -15.58 -18.20
CA HIS A 56 8.50 -14.98 -16.88
C HIS A 56 7.22 -14.83 -16.05
N GLU A 57 6.11 -14.46 -16.67
CA GLU A 57 4.82 -14.35 -16.01
C GLU A 57 4.28 -15.72 -15.59
N VAL A 58 4.34 -16.71 -16.48
CA VAL A 58 3.93 -18.09 -16.18
C VAL A 58 4.82 -18.71 -15.10
N ASN A 59 6.15 -18.49 -15.13
CA ASN A 59 7.02 -18.97 -14.04
C ASN A 59 6.73 -18.25 -12.73
N ARG A 60 6.46 -16.94 -12.76
CA ARG A 60 6.07 -16.18 -11.56
C ARG A 60 4.78 -16.75 -10.97
N LEU A 61 3.74 -16.97 -11.79
CA LEU A 61 2.47 -17.54 -11.37
C LEU A 61 2.64 -18.95 -10.79
N ARG A 62 3.48 -19.79 -11.40
CA ARG A 62 3.80 -21.13 -10.90
C ARG A 62 4.56 -21.12 -9.58
N ILE A 63 5.53 -20.22 -9.42
CA ILE A 63 6.28 -20.04 -8.17
C ILE A 63 5.34 -19.54 -7.07
N THR A 64 4.49 -18.55 -7.35
CA THR A 64 3.49 -18.04 -6.39
C THR A 64 2.47 -19.11 -6.01
N GLN A 65 2.03 -19.95 -6.94
CA GLN A 65 1.15 -21.08 -6.63
C GLN A 65 1.85 -22.15 -5.77
N ALA A 66 3.11 -22.48 -6.06
CA ALA A 66 3.88 -23.45 -5.28
C ALA A 66 4.20 -22.95 -3.88
N GLU A 67 4.54 -21.66 -3.72
CA GLU A 67 4.73 -21.03 -2.41
C GLU A 67 3.43 -21.04 -1.59
N ASN A 68 2.28 -20.75 -2.20
CA ASN A 68 0.98 -20.77 -1.51
C ASN A 68 0.50 -22.16 -1.08
N GLN A 69 1.12 -23.24 -1.57
CA GLN A 69 0.73 -24.63 -1.28
C GLN A 69 1.65 -25.33 -0.26
N ALA A 70 2.72 -24.68 0.21
CA ALA A 70 3.58 -25.24 1.24
C ALA A 70 2.87 -25.28 2.62
N PRO A 71 3.10 -26.29 3.48
CA PRO A 71 2.48 -26.39 4.80
C PRO A 71 2.65 -25.12 5.67
N GLY A 72 3.81 -24.45 5.55
CA GLY A 72 4.08 -23.18 6.25
C GLY A 72 3.38 -21.96 5.65
N ALA A 73 2.96 -22.01 4.39
CA ALA A 73 2.23 -20.93 3.73
C ALA A 73 0.75 -20.91 4.10
N VAL A 74 0.16 -22.09 4.36
CA VAL A 74 -1.21 -22.19 4.89
C VAL A 74 -1.31 -21.60 6.30
N GLU A 75 -0.37 -21.95 7.18
CA GLU A 75 -0.27 -21.36 8.53
C GLU A 75 0.03 -19.86 8.46
N THR A 76 0.91 -19.42 7.55
CA THR A 76 1.16 -17.98 7.35
C THR A 76 -0.11 -17.26 6.86
N GLY A 77 -0.80 -17.83 5.87
CA GLY A 77 -2.02 -17.29 5.28
C GLY A 77 -3.19 -17.16 6.24
N ARG A 78 -3.18 -17.93 7.34
CA ARG A 78 -4.17 -17.83 8.42
C ARG A 78 -4.04 -16.53 9.22
N PHE A 79 -2.81 -16.03 9.41
CA PHE A 79 -2.52 -14.88 10.28
C PHE A 79 -2.10 -13.63 9.51
N ILE A 80 -1.57 -13.77 8.30
CA ILE A 80 -1.16 -12.67 7.43
C ILE A 80 -1.71 -12.94 6.02
N ARG A 81 -2.38 -11.95 5.44
CA ARG A 81 -2.86 -12.01 4.06
C ARG A 81 -1.97 -11.15 3.16
N GLY A 82 -1.49 -11.77 2.07
CA GLY A 82 -0.52 -11.19 1.15
C GLY A 82 0.92 -11.59 1.48
N THR A 83 1.86 -11.23 0.61
CA THR A 83 3.29 -11.50 0.76
C THR A 83 4.09 -10.19 0.74
N ALA A 84 5.41 -10.25 0.93
CA ALA A 84 6.29 -9.09 0.78
C ALA A 84 6.23 -8.46 -0.64
N ALA A 85 5.69 -9.15 -1.65
CA ALA A 85 5.48 -8.60 -2.98
C ALA A 85 4.30 -7.61 -3.05
N ASN A 86 3.38 -7.65 -2.09
CA ASN A 86 2.13 -6.87 -2.09
C ASN A 86 2.12 -5.81 -0.97
N ILE A 87 3.28 -5.23 -0.65
CA ILE A 87 3.39 -4.13 0.33
C ILE A 87 2.86 -2.82 -0.24
N GLY A 88 2.35 -1.93 0.62
CA GLY A 88 1.89 -0.60 0.21
C GLY A 88 0.46 -0.53 -0.37
N ILE A 89 -0.19 -1.68 -0.61
CA ILE A 89 -1.61 -1.69 -1.02
C ILE A 89 -2.46 -1.19 0.15
N LYS A 90 -3.14 -0.06 -0.06
CA LYS A 90 -4.04 0.52 0.94
C LYS A 90 -5.40 -0.19 0.91
N PRO A 91 -6.08 -0.32 2.06
CA PRO A 91 -7.50 -0.68 2.07
C PRO A 91 -8.29 0.24 1.13
N ALA A 92 -9.24 -0.33 0.38
CA ALA A 92 -10.16 0.47 -0.41
C ALA A 92 -11.15 1.20 0.50
N ASP A 93 -11.57 0.56 1.60
CA ASP A 93 -12.43 1.15 2.61
C ASP A 93 -11.99 0.71 4.02
N VAL A 94 -10.98 1.39 4.55
CA VAL A 94 -10.45 1.12 5.90
C VAL A 94 -11.48 1.35 7.03
N PHE A 95 -12.56 2.08 6.77
CA PHE A 95 -13.60 2.33 7.77
C PHE A 95 -14.42 1.07 8.00
N THR A 96 -14.88 0.44 6.92
CA THR A 96 -15.75 -0.75 7.00
C THR A 96 -15.04 -2.09 6.89
N ASP A 97 -13.80 -2.11 6.38
CA ASP A 97 -12.99 -3.32 6.26
C ASP A 97 -12.61 -3.91 7.63
N PHE A 98 -12.47 -3.07 8.67
CA PHE A 98 -12.53 -3.50 10.06
C PHE A 98 -12.87 -2.33 10.98
N TYR A 99 -13.56 -2.59 12.09
CA TYR A 99 -13.89 -1.57 13.09
C TYR A 99 -14.06 -2.18 14.49
N GLN A 100 -14.00 -1.33 15.51
CA GLN A 100 -14.19 -1.75 16.90
C GLN A 100 -15.67 -2.02 17.20
N ASN A 101 -15.95 -3.02 18.04
CA ASN A 101 -17.30 -3.34 18.48
C ASN A 101 -17.78 -2.47 19.67
N ASP A 102 -16.86 -2.10 20.56
CA ASP A 102 -17.10 -1.31 21.79
C ASP A 102 -15.96 -0.30 21.98
N GLU A 103 -16.13 0.72 22.84
CA GLU A 103 -15.27 1.92 22.92
C GLU A 103 -13.81 1.64 23.38
N ARG A 104 -13.58 0.48 23.98
CA ARG A 104 -12.40 0.17 24.80
C ARG A 104 -11.05 0.17 24.08
N ASN A 105 -11.00 -0.33 22.85
CA ASN A 105 -9.74 -0.52 22.11
C ASN A 105 -9.43 0.62 21.11
N CYS A 106 -10.12 1.76 21.23
CA CYS A 106 -10.11 2.86 20.26
C CYS A 106 -8.70 3.35 19.91
N VAL A 107 -7.80 3.48 20.90
CA VAL A 107 -6.41 3.90 20.70
C VAL A 107 -5.65 2.90 19.81
N THR A 108 -5.86 1.61 20.00
CA THR A 108 -5.21 0.58 19.19
C THR A 108 -5.81 0.52 17.78
N VAL A 109 -7.13 0.55 17.64
CA VAL A 109 -7.81 0.52 16.33
C VAL A 109 -7.43 1.71 15.48
N SER A 110 -7.49 2.91 16.05
CA SER A 110 -7.14 4.15 15.35
C SER A 110 -5.70 4.13 14.83
N ALA A 111 -4.75 3.68 15.66
CA ALA A 111 -3.34 3.55 15.26
C ALA A 111 -3.14 2.51 14.14
N ILE A 112 -3.82 1.36 14.20
CA ILE A 112 -3.75 0.33 13.16
C ILE A 112 -4.31 0.86 11.84
N LYS A 113 -5.47 1.52 11.84
CA LYS A 113 -6.06 2.13 10.63
C LYS A 113 -5.12 3.17 10.01
N ALA A 114 -4.58 4.07 10.82
CA ALA A 114 -3.62 5.07 10.36
C ALA A 114 -2.37 4.40 9.74
N ALA A 115 -1.81 3.39 10.40
CA ALA A 115 -0.65 2.66 9.90
C ALA A 115 -0.93 1.94 8.57
N MET A 116 -2.09 1.28 8.44
CA MET A 116 -2.49 0.59 7.22
C MET A 116 -2.73 1.56 6.06
N MET A 117 -3.29 2.75 6.32
CA MET A 117 -3.47 3.78 5.29
C MET A 117 -2.17 4.45 4.88
N ARG A 118 -1.18 4.54 5.78
CA ARG A 118 0.13 5.11 5.49
C ARG A 118 1.04 4.13 4.74
N PHE A 119 1.12 2.88 5.19
CA PHE A 119 2.11 1.90 4.75
C PHE A 119 1.54 0.71 3.97
N GLY A 120 0.22 0.66 3.79
CA GLY A 120 -0.51 -0.48 3.23
C GLY A 120 -0.97 -1.45 4.32
N HIS A 121 -2.03 -2.22 4.03
CA HIS A 121 -2.66 -3.10 5.02
C HIS A 121 -1.86 -4.37 5.31
N ASN A 122 -0.90 -4.72 4.47
CA ASN A 122 -0.05 -5.89 4.68
C ASN A 122 0.97 -5.61 5.81
N PRO A 123 1.10 -6.46 6.85
CA PRO A 123 2.07 -6.30 7.94
C PRO A 123 3.52 -6.15 7.49
N HIS A 124 3.88 -6.70 6.32
CA HIS A 124 5.20 -6.50 5.70
C HIS A 124 5.45 -5.05 5.25
N GLY A 125 4.40 -4.26 5.04
CA GLY A 125 4.48 -2.82 4.77
C GLY A 125 4.57 -1.99 6.06
N VAL A 126 3.88 -2.40 7.12
CA VAL A 126 3.87 -1.68 8.40
C VAL A 126 5.16 -1.88 9.19
N PHE A 127 5.62 -3.12 9.35
CA PHE A 127 6.85 -3.44 10.07
C PHE A 127 8.08 -3.43 9.16
N LYS A 128 9.27 -3.32 9.76
CA LYS A 128 10.54 -3.39 9.01
C LYS A 128 10.80 -4.79 8.46
N ARG A 129 10.41 -5.84 9.21
CA ARG A 129 10.48 -7.23 8.77
C ARG A 129 9.50 -8.08 9.55
N VAL A 130 8.82 -8.99 8.86
CA VAL A 130 8.04 -10.08 9.44
C VAL A 130 8.53 -11.38 8.82
N ARG A 131 8.84 -12.39 9.64
CA ARG A 131 9.35 -13.69 9.19
C ARG A 131 8.63 -14.80 9.94
N ALA A 132 7.96 -15.68 9.20
CA ALA A 132 7.37 -16.89 9.77
C ALA A 132 8.46 -17.80 10.37
N THR A 133 8.12 -18.50 11.44
CA THR A 133 8.90 -19.56 12.07
C THR A 133 7.98 -20.77 12.32
N ALA A 134 8.55 -21.88 12.80
CA ALA A 134 7.75 -23.05 13.18
C ALA A 134 6.74 -22.76 14.32
N THR A 135 7.00 -21.75 15.16
CA THR A 135 6.20 -21.47 16.37
C THR A 135 5.38 -20.19 16.28
N GLY A 136 5.55 -19.40 15.22
CA GLY A 136 4.86 -18.13 15.03
C GLY A 136 5.62 -17.21 14.09
N PHE A 137 5.88 -15.97 14.52
CA PHE A 137 6.54 -14.95 13.70
C PHE A 137 7.58 -14.17 14.48
N GLU A 138 8.72 -13.94 13.84
CA GLU A 138 9.67 -12.90 14.25
C GLU A 138 9.31 -11.57 13.59
N VAL A 139 9.14 -10.54 14.41
CA VAL A 139 8.84 -9.18 13.96
C VAL A 139 9.98 -8.26 14.33
N VAL A 140 10.44 -7.49 13.35
CA VAL A 140 11.33 -6.35 13.53
C VAL A 140 10.55 -5.10 13.17
N MET A 141 10.37 -4.22 14.15
CA MET A 141 9.65 -2.97 14.01
C MET A 141 10.51 -1.88 13.38
N ARG A 142 9.88 -0.78 12.94
CA ARG A 142 10.58 0.35 12.31
C ARG A 142 11.45 1.13 13.28
N ASP A 143 11.14 1.08 14.57
CA ASP A 143 11.95 1.63 15.65
C ASP A 143 13.01 0.65 16.20
N ALA A 144 13.30 -0.41 15.43
CA ALA A 144 14.25 -1.48 15.75
C ALA A 144 13.86 -2.41 16.91
N TYR A 145 12.67 -2.26 17.51
CA TYR A 145 12.16 -3.22 18.48
C TYR A 145 11.97 -4.60 17.83
N ARG A 146 12.24 -5.67 18.58
CA ARG A 146 12.17 -7.05 18.09
C ARG A 146 11.35 -7.88 19.06
N LEU A 147 10.47 -8.71 18.52
CA LEU A 147 9.70 -9.68 19.30
C LEU A 147 9.40 -10.93 18.49
N HIS A 148 9.15 -12.00 19.23
CA HIS A 148 8.50 -13.20 18.73
C HIS A 148 7.03 -13.18 19.16
N ILE A 149 6.10 -13.49 18.25
CA ILE A 149 4.69 -13.73 18.55
C ILE A 149 4.34 -15.15 18.12
N SER A 150 3.80 -15.95 19.04
CA SER A 150 3.43 -17.34 18.77
C SER A 150 2.07 -17.47 18.07
N HIS A 151 1.82 -18.62 17.44
CA HIS A 151 0.50 -18.93 16.87
C HIS A 151 -0.62 -18.90 17.92
N ALA A 152 -0.33 -19.32 19.16
CA ALA A 152 -1.30 -19.29 20.25
C ALA A 152 -1.66 -17.86 20.67
N GLU A 153 -0.66 -16.98 20.81
CA GLU A 153 -0.87 -15.57 21.12
C GLU A 153 -1.64 -14.86 19.98
N LEU A 154 -1.35 -15.19 18.72
CA LEU A 154 -2.11 -14.66 17.58
C LEU A 154 -3.60 -15.05 17.65
N GLU A 155 -3.91 -16.28 18.03
CA GLU A 155 -5.30 -16.73 18.18
C GLU A 155 -5.99 -16.06 19.39
N GLN A 156 -5.27 -15.86 20.50
CA GLN A 156 -5.78 -15.12 21.65
C GLN A 156 -6.10 -13.67 21.29
N ALA A 157 -5.18 -13.00 20.61
CA ALA A 157 -5.35 -11.62 20.16
C ALA A 157 -6.48 -11.47 19.14
N ARG A 158 -6.65 -12.43 18.22
CA ARG A 158 -7.76 -12.44 17.27
C ARG A 158 -9.11 -12.37 17.99
N LYS A 159 -9.27 -13.16 19.06
CA LYS A 159 -10.49 -13.18 19.89
C LYS A 159 -10.61 -11.90 20.72
N ALA A 160 -9.54 -11.48 21.39
CA ALA A 160 -9.54 -10.33 22.28
C ALA A 160 -9.71 -8.98 21.57
N SER A 161 -9.30 -8.89 20.29
CA SER A 161 -9.45 -7.67 19.49
C SER A 161 -10.91 -7.27 19.32
N ASP A 162 -11.82 -8.25 19.27
CA ASP A 162 -13.24 -8.07 18.96
C ASP A 162 -13.51 -7.19 17.72
N PHE A 163 -12.58 -7.15 16.76
CA PHE A 163 -12.76 -6.40 15.51
C PHE A 163 -13.89 -7.01 14.70
N LYS A 164 -14.78 -6.15 14.20
CA LYS A 164 -15.86 -6.50 13.28
C LYS A 164 -15.52 -6.05 11.86
N ALA A 165 -16.20 -6.62 10.88
CA ALA A 165 -16.15 -6.19 9.50
C ALA A 165 -17.47 -6.57 8.82
N ASN A 166 -17.87 -5.83 7.79
CA ASN A 166 -19.09 -6.12 7.04
C ASN A 166 -19.02 -7.46 6.30
N ARG A 167 -17.81 -7.90 5.95
CA ARG A 167 -17.54 -9.17 5.28
C ARG A 167 -16.12 -9.66 5.61
N PRO A 168 -15.85 -10.97 5.52
CA PRO A 168 -14.48 -11.49 5.60
C PRO A 168 -13.60 -10.81 4.55
N ASN A 169 -12.43 -10.31 4.97
CA ASN A 169 -11.49 -9.63 4.09
C ASN A 169 -10.06 -9.70 4.66
N ASP A 170 -9.09 -9.39 3.80
CA ASP A 170 -7.67 -9.48 4.13
C ASP A 170 -7.19 -8.38 5.08
N VAL A 171 -7.85 -7.22 5.09
CA VAL A 171 -7.51 -6.09 5.97
C VAL A 171 -7.79 -6.46 7.41
N LEU A 172 -8.94 -7.07 7.71
CA LEU A 172 -9.29 -7.54 9.06
C LEU A 172 -8.26 -8.54 9.61
N VAL A 173 -7.88 -9.54 8.81
CA VAL A 173 -6.89 -10.56 9.24
C VAL A 173 -5.56 -9.89 9.59
N ASN A 174 -5.10 -9.00 8.72
CA ASN A 174 -3.87 -8.26 8.94
C ASN A 174 -3.98 -7.29 10.13
N ALA A 175 -5.14 -6.68 10.38
CA ALA A 175 -5.37 -5.80 11.52
C ALA A 175 -5.30 -6.56 12.84
N GLN A 176 -5.85 -7.78 12.88
CA GLN A 176 -5.73 -8.67 14.04
C GLN A 176 -4.27 -9.07 14.30
N PHE A 177 -3.46 -9.27 13.25
CA PHE A 177 -2.02 -9.48 13.40
C PHE A 177 -1.31 -8.26 14.01
N LEU A 178 -1.61 -7.05 13.51
CA LEU A 178 -1.03 -5.81 14.05
C LEU A 178 -1.44 -5.60 15.53
N TYR A 179 -2.70 -5.90 15.88
CA TYR A 179 -3.19 -5.88 17.26
C TYR A 179 -2.41 -6.85 18.14
N ALA A 180 -2.20 -8.09 17.68
CA ALA A 180 -1.45 -9.09 18.42
C ALA A 180 0.00 -8.68 18.71
N VAL A 181 0.69 -8.15 17.70
CA VAL A 181 2.06 -7.63 17.83
C VAL A 181 2.12 -6.45 18.79
N SER A 182 1.12 -5.56 18.73
CA SER A 182 0.99 -4.43 19.64
C SER A 182 0.80 -4.87 21.10
N GLY A 183 -0.01 -5.90 21.34
CA GLY A 183 -0.16 -6.53 22.66
C GLY A 183 1.10 -7.23 23.14
N LYS A 184 1.87 -7.83 22.23
CA LYS A 184 3.11 -8.54 22.61
C LYS A 184 4.17 -7.56 23.07
N ARG A 185 4.26 -6.41 22.41
CA ARG A 185 5.11 -5.33 22.87
C ARG A 185 4.65 -4.76 24.21
N ALA A 186 3.34 -4.59 24.41
CA ALA A 186 2.79 -4.17 25.71
C ALA A 186 3.19 -5.14 26.84
N GLN A 187 3.04 -6.45 26.61
CA GLN A 187 3.49 -7.49 27.54
C GLN A 187 4.97 -7.34 27.88
N MET A 188 5.83 -7.27 26.86
CA MET A 188 7.29 -7.24 27.07
C MET A 188 7.79 -5.95 27.73
N GLU A 189 7.14 -4.81 27.45
CA GLU A 189 7.42 -3.52 28.09
C GLU A 189 6.84 -3.45 29.51
N GLY A 190 5.85 -4.28 29.86
CA GLY A 190 5.15 -4.25 31.15
C GLY A 190 4.17 -3.09 31.25
N ASN A 191 3.40 -2.85 30.17
CA ASN A 191 2.38 -1.79 30.11
C ASN A 191 1.45 -1.86 31.32
N ASP A 192 1.17 -0.72 31.96
CA ASP A 192 0.29 -0.61 33.14
C ASP A 192 0.63 -1.57 34.29
N GLY A 193 1.90 -1.93 34.43
CA GLY A 193 2.37 -2.84 35.48
C GLY A 193 2.03 -4.31 35.25
N VAL A 194 1.60 -4.68 34.04
CA VAL A 194 1.35 -6.07 33.64
C VAL A 194 2.59 -6.93 33.85
N ASP A 195 2.41 -8.12 34.44
CA ASP A 195 3.46 -9.14 34.48
C ASP A 195 3.83 -9.52 33.04
N LYS A 196 5.11 -9.35 32.72
CA LYS A 196 5.68 -9.63 31.40
C LYS A 196 5.48 -11.09 30.93
N LYS A 197 5.02 -11.98 31.80
CA LYS A 197 4.67 -13.36 31.47
C LYS A 197 3.22 -13.54 31.00
N ASP A 198 2.32 -12.60 31.26
CA ASP A 198 0.89 -12.76 30.97
C ASP A 198 0.46 -11.93 29.74
N TYR A 199 0.29 -12.63 28.62
CA TYR A 199 -0.17 -12.02 27.37
C TYR A 199 -1.65 -11.63 27.42
N THR A 200 -2.48 -12.36 28.17
CA THR A 200 -3.93 -12.07 28.28
C THR A 200 -4.14 -10.78 29.06
N ALA A 201 -3.40 -10.59 30.14
CA ALA A 201 -3.37 -9.33 30.88
C ALA A 201 -2.92 -8.16 29.98
N ALA A 202 -1.88 -8.37 29.16
CA ALA A 202 -1.42 -7.35 28.23
C ALA A 202 -2.44 -6.99 27.14
N LEU A 203 -3.26 -7.94 26.69
CA LEU A 203 -4.37 -7.66 25.77
C LEU A 203 -5.49 -6.87 26.46
N THR A 204 -5.74 -7.16 27.74
CA THR A 204 -6.72 -6.44 28.56
C THR A 204 -6.30 -4.98 28.77
N SER A 205 -5.00 -4.74 29.00
CA SER A 205 -4.44 -3.40 29.16
C SER A 205 -4.37 -2.59 27.86
N LEU A 206 -4.80 -3.14 26.72
CA LEU A 206 -4.98 -2.33 25.50
C LEU A 206 -6.36 -1.69 25.43
N ASN A 207 -7.24 -2.11 26.34
CA ASN A 207 -8.67 -1.87 26.32
C ASN A 207 -9.11 -1.01 27.52
N ASP A 208 -8.19 -0.40 28.27
CA ASP A 208 -8.42 0.29 29.54
C ASP A 208 -8.04 1.79 29.56
N GLY A 209 -8.15 2.46 28.40
CA GLY A 209 -8.01 3.93 28.34
C GLY A 209 -6.56 4.39 28.17
N GLU A 210 -5.89 3.90 27.13
CA GLU A 210 -4.51 4.25 26.83
C GLU A 210 -4.32 5.74 26.48
N TYR A 211 -3.18 6.31 26.89
CA TYR A 211 -2.79 7.66 26.45
C TYR A 211 -2.60 7.78 24.92
N PRO A 212 -2.90 8.96 24.32
CA PRO A 212 -2.70 9.21 22.89
C PRO A 212 -1.29 8.89 22.41
N GLY A 213 -1.19 8.19 21.27
CA GLY A 213 0.08 7.82 20.65
C GLY A 213 0.75 6.55 21.18
N GLN A 214 0.27 5.96 22.28
CA GLN A 214 0.83 4.71 22.81
C GLN A 214 0.75 3.56 21.81
N ALA A 215 -0.39 3.37 21.15
CA ALA A 215 -0.52 2.32 20.15
C ALA A 215 0.40 2.54 18.94
N LEU A 216 0.61 3.78 18.50
CA LEU A 216 1.59 4.09 17.44
C LEU A 216 3.01 3.69 17.87
N ARG A 217 3.38 3.94 19.13
CA ARG A 217 4.64 3.45 19.72
C ARG A 217 4.68 1.92 19.73
N ARG A 218 3.62 1.24 20.16
CA ARG A 218 3.56 -0.23 20.24
C ARG A 218 3.60 -0.91 18.86
N LEU A 219 3.18 -0.22 17.80
CA LEU A 219 3.40 -0.62 16.40
C LEU A 219 4.81 -0.28 15.87
N GLY A 220 5.66 0.33 16.69
CA GLY A 220 7.03 0.68 16.35
C GLY A 220 7.18 1.91 15.49
N LEU A 221 6.22 2.84 15.54
CA LEU A 221 6.16 4.03 14.72
C LEU A 221 6.64 5.29 15.44
N LYS A 222 7.26 5.18 16.62
CA LYS A 222 7.66 6.35 17.44
C LYS A 222 8.53 7.39 16.69
N ASN A 223 9.36 6.94 15.73
CA ASN A 223 10.21 7.79 14.90
C ASN A 223 9.54 8.24 13.59
N TYR A 224 8.27 7.90 13.40
CA TYR A 224 7.48 8.14 12.18
C TYR A 224 6.18 8.87 12.51
N VAL A 225 6.16 9.59 13.63
CA VAL A 225 5.01 10.35 14.14
C VAL A 225 5.46 11.77 14.43
N ALA A 226 4.61 12.74 14.12
CA ALA A 226 4.77 14.13 14.53
C ALA A 226 3.45 14.69 15.08
N PRO A 227 3.50 15.71 15.95
CA PRO A 227 2.31 16.49 16.29
C PRO A 227 1.61 17.04 15.04
N ALA A 228 0.29 17.10 15.09
CA ALA A 228 -0.55 17.58 14.00
C ALA A 228 -1.72 18.40 14.52
N THR A 229 -2.07 19.42 13.76
CA THR A 229 -3.29 20.23 13.95
C THR A 229 -4.47 19.59 13.21
N LEU A 230 -5.69 20.03 13.53
CA LEU A 230 -6.88 19.62 12.76
C LEU A 230 -6.79 20.05 11.28
N GLU A 231 -6.16 21.18 11.00
CA GLU A 231 -5.93 21.68 9.64
C GLU A 231 -4.95 20.80 8.85
N ASP A 232 -3.90 20.25 9.49
CA ASP A 232 -3.03 19.25 8.85
C ASP A 232 -3.84 18.06 8.33
N PHE A 233 -4.79 17.58 9.13
CA PHE A 233 -5.65 16.46 8.78
C PHE A 233 -6.66 16.80 7.68
N ARG A 234 -7.22 18.02 7.68
CA ARG A 234 -8.07 18.51 6.57
C ARG A 234 -7.30 18.58 5.26
N ARG A 235 -5.99 18.85 5.30
CA ARG A 235 -5.10 18.83 4.14
C ARG A 235 -4.66 17.43 3.72
N GLY A 236 -5.18 16.39 4.36
CA GLY A 236 -4.96 15.00 3.98
C GLY A 236 -3.84 14.30 4.76
N ALA A 237 -3.37 14.86 5.88
CA ALA A 237 -2.53 14.08 6.79
C ALA A 237 -3.29 12.82 7.28
N ILE A 238 -2.54 11.76 7.56
CA ILE A 238 -3.05 10.50 8.09
C ILE A 238 -2.52 10.35 9.50
N GLY A 239 -3.36 9.96 10.45
CA GLY A 239 -2.93 9.81 11.83
C GLY A 239 -4.07 9.56 12.80
N THR A 240 -3.88 10.00 14.04
CA THR A 240 -4.86 9.87 15.12
C THR A 240 -5.16 11.23 15.75
N VAL A 241 -6.42 11.45 16.12
CA VAL A 241 -6.84 12.54 17.00
C VAL A 241 -7.49 11.91 18.22
N ALA A 242 -7.11 12.38 19.41
CA ALA A 242 -7.64 11.85 20.66
C ALA A 242 -7.91 12.95 21.67
N ASP A 243 -8.92 12.75 22.53
CA ASP A 243 -9.16 13.52 23.76
C ASP A 243 -8.96 12.62 24.99
N SER A 244 -9.44 13.02 26.17
CA SER A 244 -9.33 12.24 27.40
C SER A 244 -10.24 11.01 27.45
N VAL A 245 -11.10 10.80 26.45
CA VAL A 245 -12.13 9.75 26.42
C VAL A 245 -11.99 8.86 25.19
N HIS A 246 -11.60 9.40 24.03
CA HIS A 246 -11.66 8.67 22.78
C HIS A 246 -10.50 9.00 21.83
N SER A 247 -10.08 8.02 21.04
CA SER A 247 -9.04 8.15 19.99
C SER A 247 -9.54 7.62 18.67
N MET A 248 -9.51 8.44 17.62
CA MET A 248 -9.97 8.09 16.28
C MET A 248 -8.87 8.22 15.24
N ALA A 249 -8.94 7.37 14.21
CA ALA A 249 -8.12 7.54 13.03
C ALA A 249 -8.66 8.72 12.22
N VAL A 250 -7.76 9.54 11.68
CA VAL A 250 -8.08 10.54 10.66
C VAL A 250 -7.38 10.20 9.37
N ILE A 251 -8.15 10.02 8.31
CA ILE A 251 -7.69 9.57 7.00
C ILE A 251 -8.34 10.47 5.94
N ASN A 252 -7.52 11.22 5.20
CA ASN A 252 -7.99 12.13 4.15
C ASN A 252 -9.12 13.08 4.61
N GLY A 253 -8.96 13.68 5.80
CA GLY A 253 -9.95 14.60 6.38
C GLY A 253 -11.18 13.94 7.03
N LYS A 254 -11.25 12.60 7.07
CA LYS A 254 -12.37 11.85 7.67
C LYS A 254 -11.96 11.10 8.92
N LEU A 255 -12.82 11.16 9.94
CA LEU A 255 -12.74 10.42 11.19
C LEU A 255 -13.35 9.02 11.04
N ASP A 256 -12.80 8.05 11.77
CA ASP A 256 -13.40 6.74 11.98
C ASP A 256 -14.32 6.75 13.21
N ASP A 257 -15.62 6.87 12.97
CA ASP A 257 -16.67 6.79 13.99
C ASP A 257 -17.26 5.38 14.00
N TYR A 258 -16.59 4.47 14.72
CA TYR A 258 -17.00 3.06 14.86
C TYR A 258 -17.28 2.36 13.51
N GLY A 259 -16.40 2.58 12.53
CA GLY A 259 -16.53 2.03 11.18
C GLY A 259 -17.34 2.86 10.20
N LYS A 260 -17.81 4.04 10.61
CA LYS A 260 -18.41 5.04 9.73
C LYS A 260 -17.42 6.18 9.49
N ALA A 261 -17.26 6.56 8.22
CA ALA A 261 -16.49 7.74 7.89
C ALA A 261 -17.30 9.00 8.21
N ALA A 262 -16.81 9.83 9.14
CA ALA A 262 -17.40 11.12 9.49
C ALA A 262 -16.48 12.26 9.04
N GLU A 263 -17.03 13.39 8.61
CA GLU A 263 -16.22 14.56 8.29
C GLU A 263 -15.56 15.12 9.57
N LEU A 264 -14.28 15.48 9.48
CA LEU A 264 -13.59 16.16 10.59
C LEU A 264 -14.17 17.56 10.80
N ASN A 265 -15.10 17.68 11.76
CA ASN A 265 -15.70 18.96 12.15
C ASN A 265 -14.93 19.58 13.33
N GLU A 266 -14.28 20.72 13.10
CA GLU A 266 -13.47 21.40 14.11
C GLU A 266 -14.24 21.77 15.39
N SER A 267 -15.55 22.10 15.30
CA SER A 267 -16.30 22.57 16.46
C SER A 267 -16.45 21.50 17.55
N GLN A 268 -16.40 20.22 17.17
CA GLN A 268 -16.48 19.09 18.09
C GLN A 268 -15.15 18.82 18.81
N TRP A 269 -14.01 19.22 18.23
CA TRP A 269 -12.67 18.89 18.71
C TRP A 269 -11.90 20.08 19.29
N ARG A 270 -12.22 21.30 18.86
CA ARG A 270 -11.54 22.55 19.30
C ARG A 270 -11.57 22.77 20.81
N ASN A 271 -12.64 22.32 21.49
CA ASN A 271 -12.82 22.56 22.92
C ASN A 271 -12.44 21.36 23.81
N ARG A 272 -11.89 20.28 23.25
CA ARG A 272 -11.66 19.01 23.95
C ARG A 272 -10.21 18.74 24.36
N SER A 273 -9.31 19.73 24.29
CA SER A 273 -7.87 19.53 24.51
C SER A 273 -7.31 18.40 23.63
N ALA A 274 -7.74 18.36 22.37
CA ALA A 274 -7.43 17.27 21.46
C ALA A 274 -5.92 17.18 21.13
N ILE A 275 -5.36 15.98 21.18
CA ILE A 275 -3.99 15.65 20.79
C ILE A 275 -4.03 15.01 19.40
N GLY A 276 -3.44 15.71 18.41
CA GLY A 276 -3.27 15.20 17.05
C GLY A 276 -1.87 14.68 16.80
N LEU A 277 -1.77 13.48 16.22
CA LEU A 277 -0.52 12.84 15.82
C LEU A 277 -0.63 12.36 14.37
N LYS A 278 0.20 12.90 13.47
CA LYS A 278 0.26 12.46 12.06
C LYS A 278 1.44 11.51 11.83
N LEU A 279 1.24 10.56 10.92
CA LEU A 279 2.28 9.69 10.41
C LEU A 279 3.09 10.41 9.33
N LEU A 280 4.42 10.28 9.42
CA LEU A 280 5.41 10.88 8.53
C LEU A 280 5.66 10.05 7.28
#